data_AF-A0A0C2WK02-F1
#
_entry.id   AF-A0A0C2WK02-F1
#
_cell.length_a   1.000
_cell.length_b   1.000
_cell.length_c   1.000
_cell.angle_alpha   90.00
_cell.angle_beta   90.00
_cell.angle_gamma   90.00
#
_symmetry.space_group_name_H-M   'P 1'
#
loop_
_entity.id
_entity.type
_entity.pdbx_description
1 polymer ?
#
loop_
_entity_poly.entity_id
_entity_poly.type
_entity_poly.pdbx_seq_one_letter_code
_entity_poly.pdbx_strand_id
1 'polypeptide(L)'
;MIDLSAGSSTSIPYPSQLANTPLADQDIPSTTPNNNKGPLFDRAKFPVKYYIVDYSEAVQLSYHSSACHPSASDGDQDQRAQNTATNTPSPYVSDVRDLGTFFGNVLDDIPELNSNFRPLVSAMITGELTADGTRRLFEALCHTLEASVFDVSVPLPCPAPDTYTRSSGSSSPSSSDI
;
A
#
# COMPACT_ATOMS: atom_id res chain seq x y z
N MET A 1 -12.43 -8.75 -49.06
CA MET A 1 -12.88 -9.80 -48.13
C MET A 1 -11.64 -10.28 -47.41
N ILE A 2 -11.41 -9.77 -46.20
CA ILE A 2 -10.15 -9.95 -45.47
C ILE A 2 -10.44 -10.98 -44.37
N ASP A 3 -9.78 -12.12 -44.44
CA ASP A 3 -9.97 -13.27 -43.56
C ASP A 3 -9.12 -13.07 -42.29
N LEU A 4 -9.80 -12.85 -41.16
CA LEU A 4 -9.20 -12.71 -39.83
C LEU A 4 -9.07 -14.09 -39.20
N SER A 5 -8.06 -14.85 -39.64
CA SER A 5 -7.74 -16.15 -39.04
C SER A 5 -7.21 -16.00 -37.61
N ALA A 6 -7.76 -16.82 -36.73
CA ALA A 6 -7.60 -16.81 -35.29
C ALA A 6 -6.13 -16.96 -34.86
N GLY A 7 -5.63 -16.00 -34.08
CA GLY A 7 -4.37 -16.11 -33.36
C GLY A 7 -4.45 -17.22 -32.31
N SER A 8 -3.62 -18.23 -32.47
CA SER A 8 -3.48 -19.33 -31.52
C SER A 8 -2.99 -18.79 -30.18
N SER A 9 -3.84 -18.89 -29.15
CA SER A 9 -3.51 -18.52 -27.78
C SER A 9 -2.56 -19.56 -27.19
N THR A 10 -1.28 -19.20 -27.09
CA THR A 10 -0.28 -19.99 -26.36
C THR A 10 -0.57 -19.84 -24.86
N SER A 11 -1.23 -20.84 -24.28
CA SER A 11 -1.46 -20.93 -22.84
C SER A 11 -0.12 -21.09 -22.12
N ILE A 12 0.30 -20.08 -21.35
CA ILE A 12 1.41 -20.22 -20.42
C ILE A 12 0.91 -21.06 -19.23
N PRO A 13 1.58 -22.18 -18.87
CA PRO A 13 1.19 -22.97 -17.72
C PRO A 13 1.39 -22.15 -16.44
N TYR A 14 0.28 -21.88 -15.75
CA TYR A 14 0.30 -21.35 -14.40
C TYR A 14 0.94 -22.38 -13.45
N PRO A 15 1.89 -22.00 -12.58
CA PRO A 15 2.32 -22.84 -11.48
C PRO A 15 1.20 -22.88 -10.43
N SER A 16 0.21 -23.72 -10.68
CA SER A 16 -0.67 -24.24 -9.64
C SER A 16 0.14 -25.24 -8.81
N GLN A 17 -0.15 -25.34 -7.51
CA GLN A 17 0.41 -26.27 -6.51
C GLN A 17 1.48 -25.67 -5.57
N LEU A 18 1.13 -24.67 -4.77
CA LEU A 18 1.54 -24.70 -3.36
C LEU A 18 0.54 -25.61 -2.65
N ALA A 19 0.90 -26.89 -2.57
CA ALA A 19 0.15 -27.89 -1.85
C ALA A 19 0.10 -27.52 -0.35
N ASN A 20 -1.12 -27.39 0.18
CA ASN A 20 -1.38 -27.38 1.61
C ASN A 20 -1.14 -28.80 2.16
N THR A 21 0.10 -29.11 2.51
CA THR A 21 0.43 -30.29 3.30
C THR A 21 -0.09 -30.05 4.74
N PRO A 22 -0.94 -30.91 5.30
CA PRO A 22 -1.30 -30.83 6.72
C PRO A 22 -0.03 -31.09 7.54
N LEU A 23 0.40 -30.06 8.29
CA LEU A 23 1.56 -30.10 9.16
C LEU A 23 1.28 -31.15 10.26
N ALA A 24 2.04 -32.24 10.23
CA ALA A 24 2.14 -33.13 11.36
C ALA A 24 2.73 -32.36 12.55
N ASP A 25 2.17 -32.64 13.73
CA ASP A 25 2.56 -32.18 15.05
C ASP A 25 4.06 -32.47 15.29
N GLN A 26 4.93 -31.53 14.91
CA GLN A 26 6.34 -31.54 15.26
C GLN A 26 6.58 -30.45 16.30
N ASP A 27 7.05 -30.90 17.45
CA ASP A 27 7.56 -30.14 18.58
C ASP A 27 8.10 -28.77 18.14
N ILE A 28 7.41 -27.70 18.55
CA ILE A 28 7.83 -26.33 18.34
C ILE A 28 9.14 -26.12 19.12
N PRO A 29 10.33 -26.03 18.46
CA PRO A 29 11.52 -25.59 19.17
C PRO A 29 11.26 -24.17 19.64
N SER A 30 11.34 -23.96 20.94
CA SER A 30 11.25 -22.62 21.55
C SER A 30 12.30 -21.72 20.89
N THR A 31 11.87 -20.90 19.95
CA THR A 31 12.68 -19.92 19.24
C THR A 31 13.16 -18.89 20.25
N THR A 32 14.32 -19.13 20.84
CA THR A 32 15.15 -18.07 21.41
C THR A 32 15.22 -16.92 20.40
N PRO A 33 14.96 -15.66 20.81
CA PRO A 33 15.04 -14.50 19.93
C PRO A 33 16.48 -14.32 19.46
N ASN A 34 16.81 -14.96 18.34
CA ASN A 34 18.11 -14.85 17.73
C ASN A 34 18.23 -13.43 17.18
N ASN A 35 19.12 -12.65 17.79
CA ASN A 35 19.41 -11.25 17.45
C ASN A 35 20.06 -11.08 16.06
N ASN A 36 20.08 -12.14 15.24
CA ASN A 36 20.45 -12.10 13.84
C ASN A 36 19.33 -11.41 13.02
N LYS A 37 19.23 -10.09 13.15
CA LYS A 37 18.54 -9.27 12.15
C LYS A 37 19.23 -9.52 10.82
N GLY A 38 18.58 -10.30 9.95
CA GLY A 38 18.97 -10.40 8.55
C GLY A 38 19.07 -9.01 7.91
N PRO A 39 19.76 -8.89 6.78
CA PRO A 39 19.91 -7.62 6.08
C PRO A 39 18.55 -6.97 5.84
N LEU A 40 18.39 -5.72 6.30
CA LEU A 40 17.17 -4.93 6.11
C LEU A 40 16.92 -4.74 4.61
N PHE A 41 15.71 -5.02 4.15
CA PHE A 41 15.35 -4.84 2.75
C PHE A 41 15.30 -3.34 2.40
N ASP A 42 16.20 -2.91 1.52
CA ASP A 42 16.29 -1.53 1.06
C ASP A 42 15.31 -1.27 -0.10
N ARG A 43 14.19 -0.61 0.20
CA ARG A 43 13.17 -0.25 -0.78
C ARG A 43 13.62 0.82 -1.78
N ALA A 44 14.66 1.61 -1.47
CA ALA A 44 15.23 2.59 -2.40
C ALA A 44 16.05 1.90 -3.49
N LYS A 45 16.74 0.81 -3.13
CA LYS A 45 17.51 -0.02 -4.07
C LYS A 45 16.63 -0.99 -4.86
N PHE A 46 15.55 -1.47 -4.25
CA PHE A 46 14.64 -2.43 -4.86
C PHE A 46 13.19 -1.91 -4.79
N PRO A 47 12.77 -1.10 -5.78
CA PRO A 47 11.43 -0.51 -5.77
C PRO A 47 10.36 -1.61 -5.79
N VAL A 48 9.41 -1.50 -4.86
CA VAL A 48 8.28 -2.43 -4.78
C VAL A 48 7.24 -2.04 -5.82
N LYS A 49 6.81 -3.01 -6.64
CA LYS A 49 5.69 -2.85 -7.58
C LYS A 49 4.51 -3.64 -7.06
N TYR A 50 3.34 -3.00 -7.03
CA TYR A 50 2.08 -3.64 -6.67
C TYR A 50 1.33 -4.01 -7.94
N TYR A 51 0.75 -5.20 -7.94
CA TYR A 51 -0.04 -5.73 -9.05
C TYR A 51 -1.39 -6.17 -8.50
N ILE A 52 -2.46 -5.83 -9.22
CA ILE A 52 -3.77 -6.43 -8.98
C ILE A 52 -3.71 -7.82 -9.61
N VAL A 53 -4.06 -8.83 -8.81
CA VAL A 53 -4.10 -10.24 -9.19
C VAL A 53 -5.52 -10.76 -8.98
N ASP A 54 -5.81 -11.95 -9.50
CA ASP A 54 -7.12 -12.59 -9.46
C ASP A 54 -8.22 -11.78 -10.16
N TYR A 55 -8.42 -12.10 -11.45
CA TYR A 55 -9.46 -11.52 -12.29
C TYR A 55 -10.58 -12.53 -12.55
N SER A 56 -10.76 -13.53 -11.67
CA SER A 56 -11.76 -14.60 -11.85
C SER A 56 -13.20 -14.06 -11.91
N GLU A 57 -13.50 -13.04 -11.09
CA GLU A 57 -14.79 -12.35 -11.04
C GLU A 57 -14.82 -11.06 -11.89
N ALA A 58 -13.77 -10.79 -12.67
CA ALA A 58 -13.70 -9.56 -13.46
C ALA A 58 -14.69 -9.61 -14.62
N VAL A 59 -15.55 -8.60 -14.71
CA VAL A 59 -16.55 -8.48 -15.79
C VAL A 59 -16.08 -7.47 -16.81
N GLN A 60 -15.98 -7.88 -18.07
CA GLN A 60 -15.76 -6.94 -19.17
C GLN A 60 -17.06 -6.19 -19.44
N LEU A 61 -17.08 -4.90 -19.13
CA LEU A 61 -18.20 -4.04 -19.47
C LEU A 61 -18.25 -3.87 -20.98
N SER A 62 -19.31 -4.34 -21.60
CA SER A 62 -19.59 -4.08 -23.01
C SER A 62 -19.81 -2.58 -23.19
N TYR A 63 -18.85 -1.90 -23.82
CA TYR A 63 -19.02 -0.54 -24.34
C TYR A 63 -20.01 -0.59 -25.51
N HIS A 64 -21.28 -0.86 -25.23
CA HIS A 64 -22.31 -0.72 -26.23
C HIS A 64 -22.56 0.77 -26.48
N SER A 65 -21.74 1.33 -27.37
CA SER A 65 -22.08 2.40 -28.30
C SER A 65 -22.83 3.61 -27.73
N SER A 66 -22.25 4.29 -26.75
CA SER A 66 -22.46 5.74 -26.60
C SER A 66 -21.41 6.53 -27.41
N ALA A 67 -21.09 6.04 -28.62
CA ALA A 67 -20.43 6.82 -29.66
C ALA A 67 -21.42 7.85 -30.23
N CYS A 68 -21.89 8.78 -29.39
CA CYS A 68 -22.28 10.08 -29.87
C CYS A 68 -21.00 10.90 -29.84
N HIS A 69 -20.16 10.75 -30.88
CA HIS A 69 -19.09 11.70 -31.15
C HIS A 69 -19.69 13.10 -31.06
N PRO A 70 -19.25 13.98 -30.14
CA PRO A 70 -19.55 15.39 -30.28
C PRO A 70 -18.89 15.81 -31.58
N SER A 71 -19.71 16.03 -32.59
CA SER A 71 -19.29 16.60 -33.87
C SER A 71 -18.46 17.83 -33.55
N ALA A 72 -17.19 17.83 -33.97
CA ALA A 72 -16.27 18.93 -33.81
C ALA A 72 -16.93 20.19 -34.39
N SER A 73 -17.51 21.02 -33.52
CA SER A 73 -17.95 22.35 -33.84
C SER A 73 -17.00 23.26 -33.09
N ASP A 74 -16.03 23.80 -33.84
CA ASP A 74 -15.11 24.83 -33.40
C ASP A 74 -15.89 25.97 -32.75
N GLY A 75 -15.68 26.14 -31.45
CA GLY A 75 -16.29 27.19 -30.66
C GLY A 75 -15.42 27.44 -29.43
N ASP A 76 -14.49 28.37 -29.57
CA ASP A 76 -13.78 29.04 -28.47
C ASP A 76 -14.80 29.52 -27.43
N GLN A 77 -14.96 28.82 -26.30
CA GLN A 77 -15.54 29.37 -25.08
C GLN A 77 -14.88 28.82 -23.81
N ASP A 78 -14.42 29.77 -23.00
CA ASP A 78 -13.87 29.74 -21.65
C ASP A 78 -14.06 28.46 -20.82
N GLN A 79 -12.94 27.81 -20.49
CA GLN A 79 -12.80 26.64 -19.61
C GLN A 79 -13.00 26.97 -18.11
N ARG A 80 -14.12 27.59 -17.72
CA ARG A 80 -14.42 27.78 -16.29
C ARG A 80 -15.80 27.24 -15.95
N ALA A 81 -15.78 26.07 -15.31
CA ALA A 81 -16.90 25.42 -14.62
C ALA A 81 -17.97 24.74 -15.49
N GLN A 82 -17.66 23.55 -16.01
CA GLN A 82 -18.69 22.56 -16.32
C GLN A 82 -18.32 21.18 -15.73
N ASN A 83 -18.47 21.07 -14.40
CA ASN A 83 -18.78 19.81 -13.73
C ASN A 83 -20.31 19.64 -13.69
N THR A 84 -20.99 19.70 -14.84
CA THR A 84 -22.41 19.33 -14.90
C THR A 84 -22.50 17.84 -15.16
N ALA A 85 -22.58 17.11 -14.05
CA ALA A 85 -22.73 15.66 -13.98
C ALA A 85 -23.79 15.15 -14.98
N THR A 86 -23.34 14.42 -15.98
CA THR A 86 -24.19 13.42 -16.61
C THR A 86 -24.49 12.38 -15.54
N ASN A 87 -25.74 12.37 -15.07
CA ASN A 87 -26.26 11.58 -13.95
C ASN A 87 -26.27 10.06 -14.19
N THR A 88 -25.44 9.56 -15.09
CA THR A 88 -25.24 8.14 -15.31
C THR A 88 -24.29 7.62 -14.23
N PRO A 89 -24.75 6.75 -13.31
CA PRO A 89 -23.87 6.17 -12.31
C PRO A 89 -22.72 5.45 -13.01
N SER A 90 -21.49 5.74 -12.57
CA SER A 90 -20.31 5.07 -13.10
C SER A 90 -20.43 3.56 -12.81
N PRO A 91 -20.11 2.69 -13.77
CA PRO A 91 -20.21 1.25 -13.55
C PRO A 91 -19.20 0.74 -12.51
N TYR A 92 -18.22 1.57 -12.13
CA TYR A 92 -17.14 1.22 -11.20
C TYR A 92 -17.44 1.60 -9.74
N VAL A 93 -18.65 2.09 -9.42
CA VAL A 93 -18.99 2.53 -8.05
C VAL A 93 -18.87 1.39 -7.03
N SER A 94 -19.19 0.15 -7.42
CA SER A 94 -19.01 -1.01 -6.55
C SER A 94 -17.53 -1.21 -6.21
N ASP A 95 -16.67 -1.28 -7.23
CA ASP A 95 -15.22 -1.47 -7.06
C ASP A 95 -14.60 -0.36 -6.20
N VAL A 96 -15.04 0.89 -6.37
CA VAL A 96 -14.57 2.02 -5.56
C VAL A 96 -14.99 1.86 -4.09
N ARG A 97 -16.20 1.38 -3.82
CA ARG A 97 -16.68 1.13 -2.46
C ARG A 97 -15.92 -0.02 -1.79
N ASP A 98 -15.69 -1.10 -2.52
CA ASP A 98 -14.93 -2.25 -2.03
C ASP A 98 -13.48 -1.85 -1.74
N LEU A 99 -12.87 -1.06 -2.64
CA LEU A 99 -11.56 -0.46 -2.43
C LEU A 99 -11.55 0.46 -1.20
N GLY A 100 -12.61 1.25 -0.97
CA GLY A 100 -12.72 2.13 0.19
C GLY A 100 -12.75 1.35 1.50
N THR A 101 -13.48 0.23 1.51
CA THR A 101 -13.54 -0.68 2.66
C THR A 101 -12.18 -1.33 2.92
N PHE A 102 -11.54 -1.86 1.87
CA PHE A 102 -10.19 -2.40 1.96
C PHE A 102 -9.19 -1.37 2.49
N PHE A 103 -9.21 -0.16 1.92
CA PHE A 103 -8.28 0.90 2.28
C PHE A 103 -8.50 1.40 3.72
N GLY A 104 -9.75 1.46 4.19
CA GLY A 104 -10.07 1.74 5.58
C GLY A 104 -9.42 0.74 6.54
N ASN A 105 -9.55 -0.55 6.27
CA ASN A 105 -8.95 -1.60 7.10
C ASN A 105 -7.41 -1.50 7.15
N VAL A 106 -6.77 -1.16 6.02
CA VAL A 106 -5.31 -0.96 5.98
C VAL A 106 -4.87 0.26 6.79
N LEU A 107 -5.68 1.32 6.79
CA LEU A 107 -5.38 2.57 7.52
C LEU A 107 -5.58 2.43 9.03
N ASP A 108 -6.37 1.47 9.49
CA ASP A 108 -6.52 1.20 10.93
C ASP A 108 -5.20 0.74 11.57
N ASP A 109 -4.30 0.13 10.79
CA ASP A 109 -2.96 -0.24 11.22
C ASP A 109 -1.96 0.93 11.18
N ILE A 110 -2.34 2.09 10.60
CA ILE A 110 -1.46 3.27 10.42
C ILE A 110 -2.20 4.55 10.87
N PRO A 111 -2.39 4.75 12.18
CA PRO A 111 -3.24 5.80 12.72
C PRO A 111 -2.80 7.22 12.31
N GLU A 112 -1.51 7.44 12.06
CA GLU A 112 -0.95 8.72 11.60
C GLU A 112 -1.52 9.12 10.23
N LEU A 113 -1.72 8.14 9.34
CA LEU A 113 -2.29 8.37 8.01
C LEU A 113 -3.82 8.40 8.05
N ASN A 114 -4.44 7.60 8.91
CA ASN A 114 -5.89 7.41 8.95
C ASN A 114 -6.66 8.75 9.01
N SER A 115 -6.22 9.67 9.88
CA SER A 115 -6.89 10.97 10.05
C SER A 115 -7.02 11.79 8.76
N ASN A 116 -6.01 11.76 7.89
CA ASN A 116 -5.96 12.51 6.63
C ASN A 116 -6.79 11.84 5.53
N PHE A 117 -6.82 10.51 5.50
CA PHE A 117 -7.52 9.75 4.46
C PHE A 117 -8.97 9.42 4.81
N ARG A 118 -9.41 9.57 6.07
CA ARG A 118 -10.77 9.25 6.50
C ARG A 118 -11.87 9.93 5.67
N PRO A 119 -11.78 11.22 5.27
CA PRO A 119 -12.78 11.83 4.40
C PRO A 119 -12.87 11.15 3.03
N LEU A 120 -11.72 10.79 2.43
CA LEU A 120 -11.66 10.06 1.16
C LEU A 120 -12.30 8.68 1.30
N VAL A 121 -11.91 7.90 2.31
CA VAL A 121 -12.46 6.56 2.58
C VAL A 121 -13.97 6.61 2.76
N SER A 122 -14.47 7.58 3.54
CA SER A 122 -15.90 7.77 3.74
C SER A 122 -16.63 8.02 2.42
N ALA A 123 -16.10 8.91 1.58
CA ALA A 123 -16.70 9.25 0.29
C ALA A 123 -16.64 8.09 -0.73
N MET A 124 -15.60 7.26 -0.68
CA MET A 124 -15.52 6.02 -1.47
C MET A 124 -16.57 5.01 -1.03
N ILE A 125 -16.73 4.80 0.28
CA ILE A 125 -17.70 3.83 0.84
C ILE A 125 -19.14 4.27 0.53
N THR A 126 -19.45 5.55 0.67
CA THR A 126 -20.78 6.10 0.33
C THR A 126 -21.06 6.04 -1.16
N GLY A 127 -20.02 5.95 -2.00
CA GLY A 127 -20.13 5.95 -3.47
C GLY A 127 -20.32 7.35 -4.05
N GLU A 128 -19.93 8.39 -3.31
CA GLU A 128 -19.98 9.78 -3.76
C GLU A 128 -18.87 10.11 -4.78
N LEU A 129 -17.84 9.27 -4.85
CA LEU A 129 -16.71 9.45 -5.76
C LEU A 129 -16.75 8.44 -6.92
N THR A 130 -16.40 8.95 -8.10
CA THR A 130 -16.05 8.11 -9.25
C THR A 130 -14.63 7.57 -9.09
N ALA A 131 -14.24 6.57 -9.90
CA ALA A 131 -12.88 6.05 -9.89
C ALA A 131 -11.82 7.14 -10.18
N ASP A 132 -12.08 8.01 -11.17
CA ASP A 132 -11.18 9.13 -11.50
C ASP A 132 -11.14 10.18 -10.38
N GLY A 133 -12.31 10.53 -9.80
CA GLY A 133 -12.38 11.46 -8.67
C GLY A 133 -11.63 10.94 -7.44
N THR A 134 -11.80 9.65 -7.14
CA THR A 134 -11.06 8.94 -6.09
C THR A 134 -9.56 9.03 -6.30
N ARG A 135 -9.09 8.69 -7.51
CA ARG A 135 -7.67 8.77 -7.87
C ARG A 135 -7.09 10.17 -7.65
N ARG A 136 -7.75 11.20 -8.17
CA ARG A 136 -7.28 12.59 -8.06
C ARG A 136 -7.21 13.05 -6.61
N LEU A 137 -8.23 12.72 -5.81
CA LEU A 137 -8.26 13.10 -4.40
C LEU A 137 -7.20 12.35 -3.60
N PHE A 138 -6.98 11.07 -3.89
CA PHE A 138 -5.88 10.30 -3.31
C PHE A 138 -4.51 10.91 -3.64
N GLU A 139 -4.24 11.20 -4.91
CA GLU A 139 -2.98 11.84 -5.35
C GLU A 139 -2.78 13.19 -4.65
N ALA A 140 -3.83 14.02 -4.58
CA ALA A 140 -3.79 15.30 -3.87
C ALA A 140 -3.46 15.12 -2.38
N LEU A 141 -4.08 14.15 -1.71
CA LEU A 141 -3.80 13.85 -0.30
C LEU A 141 -2.36 13.37 -0.11
N CYS A 142 -1.87 12.48 -0.96
CA CYS A 142 -0.46 12.03 -0.93
C CYS A 142 0.53 13.19 -1.08
N HIS A 143 0.23 14.20 -1.88
CA HIS A 143 1.06 15.39 -2.02
C HIS A 143 1.05 16.30 -0.78
N THR A 144 0.02 16.22 0.05
CA THR A 144 -0.06 16.99 1.31
C THR A 144 0.61 16.30 2.49
N LEU A 145 0.96 15.00 2.38
CA LEU A 145 1.63 14.29 3.46
C LEU A 145 3.05 14.83 3.64
N GLU A 146 3.36 15.24 4.87
CA GLU A 146 4.71 15.65 5.23
C GLU A 146 5.65 14.44 5.29
N ALA A 147 6.93 14.66 4.98
CA ALA A 147 7.97 13.64 5.08
C ALA A 147 8.07 13.04 6.50
N SER A 148 7.74 13.83 7.52
CA SER A 148 7.71 13.46 8.93
C SER A 148 6.78 12.28 9.24
N VAL A 149 5.72 12.08 8.45
CA VAL A 149 4.79 10.96 8.63
C VAL A 149 5.44 9.62 8.28
N PHE A 150 6.48 9.64 7.45
CA PHE A 150 7.22 8.46 7.03
C PHE A 150 8.49 8.23 7.87
N ASP A 151 8.86 9.17 8.73
CA ASP A 151 9.97 9.01 9.67
C ASP A 151 9.51 8.11 10.83
N VAL A 152 9.48 6.80 10.55
CA VAL A 152 9.38 5.78 11.58
C VAL A 152 10.62 5.92 12.45
N SER A 153 10.42 6.52 13.63
CA SER A 153 11.46 6.65 14.64
C SER A 153 11.87 5.24 15.07
N VAL A 154 12.89 4.67 14.43
CA VAL A 154 13.46 3.40 14.86
C VAL A 154 13.95 3.64 16.28
N PRO A 155 13.37 2.97 17.30
CA PRO A 155 13.82 3.16 18.67
C PRO A 155 15.30 2.83 18.71
N LEU A 156 16.14 3.83 18.95
CA LEU A 156 17.55 3.60 19.15
C LEU A 156 17.66 2.62 20.32
N PRO A 157 18.39 1.50 20.19
CA PRO A 157 18.58 0.59 21.29
C PRO A 157 19.10 1.41 22.46
N CYS A 158 18.37 1.42 23.59
CA CYS A 158 18.82 2.08 24.79
C CYS A 158 20.25 1.62 25.04
N PRO A 159 21.22 2.55 25.21
CA PRO A 159 22.57 2.15 25.57
C PRO A 159 22.42 1.26 26.80
N ALA A 160 22.90 0.01 26.68
CA ALA A 160 22.86 -0.92 27.79
C ALA A 160 23.47 -0.18 28.99
N PRO A 161 22.84 -0.23 30.18
CA PRO A 161 23.40 0.43 31.35
C PRO A 161 24.83 -0.08 31.50
N ASP A 162 25.79 0.81 31.27
CA ASP A 162 27.20 0.48 31.36
C ASP A 162 27.40 -0.21 32.70
N THR A 163 27.70 -1.50 32.64
CA THR A 163 28.04 -2.27 33.83
C THR A 163 29.43 -1.80 34.21
N TYR A 164 29.50 -0.62 34.85
CA TYR A 164 30.69 -0.09 35.47
C TYR A 164 31.09 -1.10 36.55
N THR A 165 31.98 -2.01 36.14
CA THR A 165 32.70 -2.88 37.05
C THR A 165 33.61 -1.95 37.83
N ARG A 166 33.11 -1.46 38.96
CA ARG A 166 33.80 -0.62 39.93
C ARG A 166 34.95 -1.44 40.55
N SER A 167 36.05 -1.52 39.82
CA SER A 167 37.35 -2.00 40.30
C SER A 167 37.78 -1.08 41.44
N SER A 168 37.46 -1.50 42.66
CA SER A 168 37.85 -0.84 43.91
C SER A 168 39.31 -1.22 44.20
N GLY A 169 40.25 -0.64 43.46
CA GLY A 169 41.67 -0.74 43.76
C GLY A 169 42.03 0.14 44.94
N SER A 170 41.94 -0.39 46.15
CA SER A 170 42.45 0.24 47.38
C SER A 170 43.97 0.10 47.43
N SER A 171 44.69 1.10 46.91
CA SER A 171 46.13 1.20 47.10
C SER A 171 46.42 1.95 48.39
N SER A 172 46.85 1.21 49.42
CA SER A 172 47.30 1.74 50.71
C SER A 172 48.62 2.51 50.56
N PRO A 173 48.77 3.69 51.19
CA PRO A 173 50.07 4.33 51.31
C PRO A 173 50.90 3.67 52.43
N SER A 174 52.06 3.14 52.05
CA SER A 174 53.11 2.70 52.96
C SER A 174 53.75 3.92 53.61
N SER A 175 53.47 4.13 54.90
CA SER A 175 54.15 5.10 55.77
C SER A 175 55.51 4.52 56.18
N SER A 176 56.58 5.11 55.65
CA SER A 176 57.94 4.91 56.13
C SER A 176 58.29 6.11 57.01
N ASP A 177 58.23 5.91 58.33
CA ASP A 177 58.80 6.80 59.32
C ASP A 177 59.79 6.02 60.19
N ILE A 178 61.04 6.52 60.13
CA ILE A 178 62.14 6.53 61.13
C ILE A 178 62.80 5.19 61.50
#